data_AF-A0A924YQF2-F1
#
_entry.id   AF-A0A924YQF2-F1
#
_cell.length_a   1.000
_cell.length_b   1.000
_cell.length_c   1.000
_cell.angle_alpha   90.00
_cell.angle_beta   90.00
_cell.angle_gamma   90.00
#
_symmetry.space_group_name_H-M   'P 1'
#
loop_
_entity.id
_entity.type
_entity.pdbx_description
1 polymer ?
#
loop_
_entity_poly.entity_id
_entity_poly.type
_entity_poly.pdbx_seq_one_letter_code
_entity_poly.pdbx_strand_id
1 'polypeptide(L)'
;MRLSSHPLRRREIFRAGLAGFASLSLPELLRQRAAAESNGAKRTALILVWLPGGHSHIETYDPKPKAPSEYRGQFNPVATNIPGLDLCELLPQHARVA
;
A
#
# COMPACT_ATOMS: atom_id res chain seq x y z
N MET A 1 28.22 -38.28 -32.55
CA MET A 1 28.08 -37.10 -31.67
C MET A 1 29.45 -36.83 -31.03
N ARG A 2 30.28 -35.96 -31.63
CA ARG A 2 31.65 -35.72 -31.16
C ARG A 2 31.62 -34.69 -30.03
N LEU A 3 32.00 -35.09 -28.82
CA LEU A 3 32.24 -34.15 -27.72
C LEU A 3 33.52 -33.38 -28.04
N SER A 4 33.37 -32.09 -28.33
CA SER A 4 34.50 -31.19 -28.48
C SER A 4 35.07 -30.88 -27.09
N SER A 5 36.18 -31.50 -26.75
CA SER A 5 36.93 -31.27 -25.51
C SER A 5 37.68 -29.94 -25.58
N HIS A 6 36.97 -28.83 -25.38
CA HIS A 6 37.63 -27.56 -25.10
C HIS A 6 38.13 -27.56 -23.66
N PRO A 7 39.40 -27.19 -23.38
CA PRO A 7 39.89 -27.06 -22.01
C PRO A 7 39.03 -26.02 -21.27
N LEU A 8 38.56 -26.38 -20.07
CA LEU A 8 37.74 -25.50 -19.25
C LEU A 8 38.50 -24.21 -18.96
N ARG A 9 37.97 -23.08 -19.43
CA ARG A 9 38.55 -21.76 -19.16
C ARG A 9 38.45 -21.47 -17.66
N ARG A 10 39.49 -20.88 -17.06
CA ARG A 10 39.53 -20.48 -15.63
C ARG A 10 38.26 -19.74 -15.17
N ARG A 11 37.66 -18.93 -16.04
CA ARG A 11 36.40 -18.21 -15.79
C ARG A 11 35.19 -19.14 -15.65
N GLU A 12 35.12 -20.23 -16.41
CA GLU A 12 34.06 -21.25 -16.30
C GLU A 12 34.14 -21.96 -14.95
N ILE A 13 35.36 -22.29 -14.51
CA ILE A 13 35.62 -22.89 -13.19
C ILE A 13 35.18 -21.95 -12.07
N PHE A 14 35.53 -20.67 -12.15
CA PHE A 14 35.08 -19.67 -11.17
C PHE A 14 33.56 -19.49 -11.17
N ARG A 15 32.91 -19.48 -12.34
CA ARG A 15 31.45 -19.38 -12.46
C ARG A 15 30.75 -20.59 -11.85
N ALA A 16 31.23 -21.80 -12.15
CA ALA A 16 30.69 -23.02 -11.59
C ALA A 16 30.89 -23.08 -10.07
N GLY A 17 32.06 -22.66 -9.58
CA GLY A 17 32.36 -22.59 -8.14
C GLY A 17 31.47 -21.59 -7.40
N LEU A 18 31.31 -20.38 -7.93
CA LEU A 18 30.42 -19.35 -7.36
C LEU A 18 28.95 -19.79 -7.37
N ALA A 19 28.48 -20.36 -8.48
CA ALA A 19 27.10 -20.86 -8.58
C ALA A 19 26.84 -22.02 -7.60
N GLY A 20 27.78 -22.96 -7.49
CA GLY A 20 27.72 -24.05 -6.53
C GLY A 20 27.69 -23.55 -5.09
N PHE A 21 28.56 -22.59 -4.74
CA PHE A 21 28.61 -22.02 -3.39
C PHE A 21 27.35 -21.22 -3.03
N ALA A 22 26.83 -20.42 -3.98
CA ALA A 22 25.58 -19.69 -3.79
C ALA A 22 24.37 -20.63 -3.64
N SER A 23 24.41 -21.83 -4.22
CA SER A 23 23.32 -22.81 -4.10
C SER A 23 23.23 -23.47 -2.71
N LEU A 24 24.27 -23.39 -1.89
CA LEU A 24 24.28 -24.01 -0.55
C LEU A 24 23.26 -23.38 0.42
N SER A 25 22.86 -22.12 0.20
CA SER A 25 21.84 -21.44 0.99
C SER A 25 20.40 -21.73 0.52
N LEU A 26 20.23 -22.33 -0.66
CA LEU A 26 18.91 -22.57 -1.26
C LEU A 26 18.03 -23.52 -0.43
N PRO A 27 18.52 -24.64 0.13
CA PRO A 27 17.69 -25.51 0.98
C PRO A 27 17.17 -24.80 2.23
N GLU A 28 17.98 -23.91 2.81
CA GLU A 28 17.57 -23.14 3.99
C GLU A 28 16.50 -22.10 3.64
N LEU A 29 16.68 -21.40 2.52
CA LEU A 29 15.68 -20.46 2.02
C LEU A 29 14.34 -21.16 1.72
N LEU A 30 14.38 -22.36 1.14
CA LEU A 30 13.18 -23.16 0.87
C LEU A 30 12.50 -23.63 2.17
N ARG A 31 13.27 -24.04 3.19
CA ARG A 31 12.73 -24.38 4.52
C ARG A 31 12.05 -23.19 5.18
N GLN A 32 12.69 -22.02 5.16
CA GLN A 32 12.11 -20.80 5.72
C GLN A 32 10.82 -20.39 5.00
N ARG A 33 10.76 -20.56 3.68
CA ARG A 33 9.54 -20.29 2.90
C ARG A 33 8.39 -21.24 3.26
N ALA A 34 8.67 -22.54 3.38
CA ALA A 34 7.67 -23.52 3.80
C ALA A 34 7.17 -23.25 5.24
N ALA A 35 8.06 -22.87 6.16
CA ALA A 35 7.68 -22.48 7.52
C ALA A 35 6.83 -21.19 7.53
N ALA A 36 7.13 -20.23 6.65
CA ALA A 36 6.33 -19.01 6.51
C ALA A 36 4.92 -19.29 5.96
N GLU A 37 4.72 -20.32 5.13
CA GLU A 37 3.38 -20.74 4.67
C GLU A 37 2.51 -21.31 5.81
N SER A 38 3.11 -21.99 6.80
CA SER A 38 2.39 -22.49 7.99
C SER A 38 2.00 -21.39 8.99
N ASN A 39 2.78 -20.30 9.06
CA ASN A 39 2.47 -19.13 9.86
C ASN A 39 1.58 -18.20 9.05
N GLY A 40 0.30 -18.57 8.91
CA GLY A 40 -0.71 -17.89 8.09
C GLY A 40 -0.43 -16.39 7.93
N ALA A 41 0.02 -16.01 6.74
CA ALA A 41 0.49 -14.65 6.48
C ALA A 41 -0.58 -13.65 6.91
N LYS A 42 -0.22 -12.74 7.83
CA LYS A 42 -1.12 -11.69 8.29
C LYS A 42 -1.55 -10.90 7.04
N ARG A 43 -2.82 -10.98 6.67
CA ARG A 43 -3.39 -10.24 5.53
C ARG A 43 -3.41 -8.76 5.88
N THR A 44 -2.30 -8.08 5.63
CA THR A 44 -2.19 -6.63 5.77
C THR A 44 -2.85 -5.99 4.56
N ALA A 45 -4.03 -5.41 4.75
CA ALA A 45 -4.64 -4.54 3.76
C ALA A 45 -4.12 -3.11 3.93
N LEU A 46 -3.71 -2.48 2.83
CA LEU A 46 -3.28 -1.08 2.80
C LEU A 46 -4.29 -0.29 1.99
N ILE A 47 -4.90 0.74 2.59
CA ILE A 47 -5.72 1.72 1.89
C ILE A 47 -4.90 3.00 1.81
N LEU A 48 -4.45 3.35 0.60
CA LEU A 48 -3.78 4.61 0.34
C LEU A 48 -4.81 5.63 -0.15
N VAL A 49 -5.10 6.63 0.68
CA VAL A 49 -5.89 7.78 0.27
C VAL A 49 -4.93 8.87 -0.20
N TRP A 50 -4.75 8.97 -1.53
CA TRP A 50 -3.83 9.92 -2.14
C TRP A 50 -4.55 11.22 -2.50
N LEU A 51 -4.15 12.32 -1.85
CA LEU A 51 -4.80 13.62 -1.97
C LEU A 51 -3.75 14.71 -2.17
N PRO A 52 -3.31 14.95 -3.42
CA PRO A 52 -2.31 15.97 -3.69
C PRO A 52 -2.90 17.35 -3.35
N GLY A 53 -2.33 18.01 -2.34
CA GLY A 53 -2.84 19.29 -1.83
C GLY A 53 -3.91 19.18 -0.73
N GLY A 54 -4.28 17.96 -0.32
CA GLY A 54 -5.28 17.73 0.73
C GLY A 54 -6.72 17.95 0.28
N HIS A 55 -7.67 17.77 1.19
CA HIS A 55 -9.07 18.09 0.94
C HIS A 55 -9.35 19.56 1.23
N SER A 56 -10.31 20.15 0.54
CA SER A 56 -10.85 21.47 0.88
C SER A 56 -11.57 21.41 2.23
N HIS A 57 -11.25 22.33 3.15
CA HIS A 57 -11.94 22.44 4.44
C HIS A 57 -13.43 22.79 4.23
N ILE A 58 -13.70 23.64 3.25
CA ILE A 58 -15.05 24.11 2.92
C ILE A 58 -15.92 22.97 2.36
N GLU A 59 -15.31 21.96 1.74
CA GLU A 59 -16.04 20.81 1.18
C GLU A 59 -16.03 19.59 2.12
N THR A 60 -15.49 19.71 3.34
CA THR A 60 -15.38 18.61 4.30
C THR A 60 -15.96 18.97 5.66
N TYR A 61 -15.18 19.66 6.50
CA TYR A 61 -15.48 19.85 7.92
C TYR A 61 -16.01 21.25 8.28
N ASP A 62 -16.01 22.21 7.34
CA ASP A 62 -16.54 23.55 7.56
C ASP A 62 -17.31 24.05 6.32
N PRO A 63 -18.52 23.51 6.03
CA PRO A 63 -19.30 23.88 4.84
C PRO A 63 -19.76 25.33 4.78
N LYS A 64 -19.53 26.12 5.85
CA LYS A 64 -19.93 27.54 5.97
C LYS A 64 -21.34 27.79 5.43
N PRO A 65 -22.38 27.14 5.98
CA PRO A 65 -23.73 27.15 5.42
C PRO A 65 -24.38 28.54 5.38
N LYS A 66 -23.89 29.47 6.21
CA LYS A 66 -24.36 30.85 6.30
C LYS A 66 -23.59 31.83 5.39
N ALA A 67 -22.52 31.38 4.73
CA ALA A 67 -21.76 32.21 3.82
C ALA A 67 -22.46 32.33 2.46
N PRO A 68 -22.23 33.42 1.70
CA PRO A 68 -22.75 33.54 0.34
C PRO A 68 -22.30 32.40 -0.57
N SER A 69 -23.06 32.13 -1.63
CA SER A 69 -22.78 31.04 -2.59
C SER A 69 -21.39 31.12 -3.23
N GLU A 70 -20.79 32.30 -3.31
CA GLU A 70 -19.45 32.51 -3.86
C GLU A 70 -18.33 32.02 -2.93
N TYR A 71 -18.60 31.89 -1.64
CA TYR A 71 -17.61 31.56 -0.60
C TYR A 71 -17.86 30.21 0.07
N ARG A 72 -19.12 29.75 0.08
CA ARG A 72 -19.47 28.42 0.59
C ARG A 72 -19.20 27.36 -0.47
N GLY A 73 -18.95 26.13 -0.02
CA GLY A 73 -18.72 25.00 -0.90
C GLY A 73 -19.95 24.64 -1.71
N GLN A 74 -19.75 23.86 -2.78
CA GLN A 74 -20.85 23.42 -3.63
C GLN A 74 -21.78 22.42 -2.93
N PHE A 75 -21.27 21.72 -1.91
CA PHE A 75 -22.02 20.71 -1.18
C PHE A 75 -22.90 21.30 -0.08
N ASN A 76 -23.90 20.52 0.34
CA ASN A 76 -24.79 20.90 1.43
C ASN A 76 -24.27 20.43 2.79
N PRO A 77 -24.55 21.20 3.86
CA PRO A 77 -24.34 20.74 5.23
C PRO A 77 -25.31 19.60 5.58
N VAL A 78 -24.84 18.64 6.37
CA VAL A 78 -25.62 17.61 7.05
C VAL A 78 -25.35 17.69 8.54
N ALA A 79 -26.41 17.59 9.35
CA ALA A 79 -26.31 17.63 10.80
C ALA A 79 -25.55 16.39 11.33
N THR A 80 -24.74 16.60 12.37
CA THR A 80 -24.07 15.53 13.11
C THR A 80 -24.81 15.18 14.40
N ASN A 81 -24.29 14.25 15.22
CA ASN A 81 -24.89 13.99 16.53
C ASN A 81 -24.62 15.12 17.55
N ILE A 82 -23.62 15.96 17.30
CA ILE A 82 -23.31 17.12 18.14
C ILE A 82 -24.18 18.31 17.69
N PRO A 83 -25.04 18.86 18.56
CA PRO A 83 -25.85 20.02 18.22
C PRO A 83 -24.99 21.22 17.80
N GLY A 84 -25.29 21.79 16.64
CA GLY A 84 -24.59 22.96 16.10
C GLY A 84 -23.32 22.65 15.31
N LEU A 85 -22.97 21.36 15.13
CA LEU A 85 -21.92 20.93 14.22
C LEU A 85 -22.54 20.33 12.95
N ASP A 86 -22.24 20.93 11.81
CA ASP A 86 -22.61 20.44 10.49
C ASP A 86 -21.36 19.99 9.72
N LEU A 87 -21.48 18.90 8.96
CA LEU A 87 -20.45 18.41 8.06
C LEU A 87 -20.94 18.40 6.61
N CYS A 88 -20.05 18.17 5.65
CA CYS A 88 -20.46 17.98 4.26
C CYS A 88 -21.30 16.70 4.07
N GLU A 89 -22.35 16.77 3.25
CA GLU A 89 -23.23 15.64 2.90
C GLU A 89 -22.49 14.43 2.31
N LEU A 90 -21.28 14.63 1.77
CA LEU A 90 -20.41 13.57 1.25
C LEU A 90 -19.67 12.77 2.34
N LEU A 91 -19.77 13.17 3.60
CA LEU A 91 -19.15 12.49 4.75
C LEU A 91 -20.19 11.87 5.70
N PRO A 92 -21.17 11.08 5.23
CA PRO A 92 -22.30 10.62 6.05
C PRO A 92 -21.86 9.68 7.19
N GLN A 93 -20.81 8.89 6.97
CA GLN A 93 -20.26 8.03 8.04
C GLN A 93 -19.52 8.84 9.10
N HIS A 94 -18.94 9.99 8.73
CA HIS A 94 -18.30 10.88 9.70
C HIS A 94 -19.38 11.61 10.50
N ALA A 95 -20.44 12.11 9.84
CA ALA A 95 -21.56 12.75 10.53
C ALA A 95 -22.29 11.83 11.53
N ARG A 96 -22.28 10.52 11.29
CA ARG A 96 -22.85 9.51 12.21
C ARG A 96 -21.98 9.27 13.45
N VAL A 97 -20.67 9.51 13.39
CA VAL A 97 -19.74 9.26 14.51
C VAL A 97 -19.36 10.55 15.23
N ALA A 98 -19.36 11.66 14.50
CA ALA A 98 -19.22 13.02 15.02
C ALA A 98 -20.43 13.45 15.83
#